data_AF-F0GI59-F1
#
_entry.id   AF-F0GI59-F1
#
_cell.length_a   1.000
_cell.length_b   1.000
_cell.length_c   1.000
_cell.angle_alpha   90.00
_cell.angle_beta   90.00
_cell.angle_gamma   90.00
#
_symmetry.space_group_name_H-M   'P 1'
#
loop_
_entity.id
_entity.type
_entity.pdbx_description
1 polymer ?
#
loop_
_entity_poly.entity_id
_entity_poly.type
_entity_poly.pdbx_seq_one_letter_code
_entity_poly.pdbx_strand_id
1 'polypeptide(L)' 'MALPLLDPDAPDFTRRYVNLADPRLGAQALEASDDFFAPKERMLNPEPAVFIPGK' A
#
# COMPACT_ATOMS: atom_id res chain seq x y z
N MET A 1 -1.45 -13.27 -3.60
CA MET A 1 -2.47 -12.43 -2.94
C MET A 1 -2.05 -12.34 -1.49
N ALA A 2 -1.61 -11.19 -1.01
CA ALA A 2 -1.47 -11.00 0.43
C ALA A 2 -2.87 -11.10 1.04
N LEU A 3 -3.04 -12.04 1.98
CA LEU A 3 -4.23 -12.03 2.83
C LEU A 3 -4.10 -10.77 3.70
N PRO A 4 -5.07 -9.84 3.68
CA PRO A 4 -4.97 -8.68 4.54
C PRO A 4 -5.07 -9.18 5.99
N LEU A 5 -3.98 -9.06 6.73
CA LEU A 5 -4.05 -8.97 8.18
C LEU A 5 -4.80 -7.68 8.47
N LEU A 6 -6.13 -7.78 8.60
CA LEU A 6 -7.00 -6.65 8.85
C LEU A 6 -6.76 -6.19 10.29
N ASP A 7 -6.26 -4.98 10.44
CA ASP A 7 -6.09 -4.31 11.72
C ASP A 7 -7.46 -4.23 12.45
N PRO A 8 -7.58 -4.76 13.69
CA PRO A 8 -8.81 -4.71 14.47
C PRO A 8 -9.26 -3.28 14.83
N ASP A 9 -8.37 -2.30 14.71
CA ASP A 9 -8.66 -0.88 14.95
C ASP A 9 -8.84 -0.08 13.64
N ALA A 10 -8.65 -0.71 12.46
CA ALA A 10 -8.90 -0.04 11.19
C ALA A 10 -10.38 0.26 10.95
N PRO A 11 -10.71 1.33 10.18
CA PRO A 11 -12.09 1.67 9.85
C PRO A 11 -12.87 0.52 9.21
N ASP A 12 -14.14 0.37 9.57
CA ASP A 12 -15.04 -0.71 9.11
C ASP A 12 -15.05 -0.94 7.59
N PHE A 13 -14.94 0.13 6.80
CA PHE A 13 -14.99 0.06 5.34
C PHE A 13 -13.82 -0.75 4.75
N THR A 14 -12.67 -0.78 5.44
CA THR A 14 -11.46 -1.51 5.01
C THR A 14 -11.65 -3.02 5.02
N ARG A 15 -12.63 -3.53 5.78
CA ARG A 15 -12.96 -4.96 5.90
C ARG A 15 -14.05 -5.41 4.94
N ARG A 16 -14.82 -4.46 4.39
CA ARG A 16 -16.03 -4.73 3.60
C ARG A 16 -15.83 -4.49 2.10
N TYR A 17 -14.94 -3.56 1.74
CA TYR A 17 -14.76 -3.12 0.36
C TYR A 17 -13.37 -3.46 -0.18
N VAL A 18 -13.30 -3.60 -1.50
CA VAL A 18 -12.04 -3.83 -2.21
C VAL A 18 -11.14 -2.60 -2.13
N ASN A 19 -9.83 -2.82 -1.99
CA ASN A 19 -8.85 -1.75 -2.12
C ASN A 19 -8.69 -1.36 -3.60
N LEU A 20 -9.30 -0.24 -4.02
CA LEU A 20 -9.18 0.28 -5.38
C LEU A 20 -7.78 0.80 -5.72
N ALA A 21 -6.92 1.00 -4.71
CA ALA A 21 -5.52 1.37 -4.91
C ALA A 21 -4.61 0.16 -5.18
N ASP A 22 -5.14 -1.07 -5.25
CA ASP A 22 -4.34 -2.24 -5.66
C ASP A 22 -3.90 -2.08 -7.14
N PRO A 23 -2.58 -2.10 -7.44
CA PRO A 23 -2.07 -1.91 -8.79
C PRO A 23 -2.53 -2.98 -9.77
N ARG A 24 -2.98 -4.16 -9.30
CA ARG A 24 -3.60 -5.19 -10.14
C ARG A 24 -4.93 -4.76 -10.75
N LEU A 25 -5.59 -3.76 -10.15
CA LEU A 25 -6.81 -3.14 -10.68
C LEU A 25 -6.50 -1.95 -11.61
N GLY A 26 -5.22 -1.66 -11.86
CA GLY A 26 -4.77 -0.57 -12.72
C GLY A 26 -4.47 0.73 -11.99
N ALA A 27 -4.42 0.73 -10.65
CA ALA A 27 -4.01 1.90 -9.87
C ALA A 27 -2.55 2.29 -10.19
N GLN A 28 -2.31 3.60 -10.33
CA GLN A 28 -0.99 4.17 -10.64
C GLN A 28 -0.73 5.40 -9.77
N ALA A 29 0.49 5.54 -9.28
CA ALA A 29 0.93 6.74 -8.60
C ALA A 29 1.35 7.77 -9.67
N LEU A 30 0.72 8.95 -9.68
CA LEU A 30 0.89 9.93 -10.76
C LEU A 30 1.95 10.97 -10.43
N GLU A 31 1.92 11.53 -9.23
CA GLU A 31 2.79 12.62 -8.79
C GLU A 31 3.11 12.46 -7.31
N ALA A 32 4.29 12.91 -6.89
CA ALA A 32 4.65 13.14 -5.49
C ALA A 32 5.40 14.47 -5.39
N SER A 33 5.20 15.19 -4.29
CA SER A 33 5.92 16.44 -4.03
C SER A 33 7.39 16.21 -3.72
N ASP A 34 7.71 15.09 -3.07
CA ASP A 34 9.06 14.66 -2.70
C ASP A 34 9.10 13.13 -2.60
N ASP A 35 10.12 12.51 -3.21
CA ASP A 35 10.38 11.06 -3.19
C ASP A 35 11.85 10.78 -2.77
N PHE A 36 12.42 11.59 -1.86
CA PHE A 36 13.85 11.56 -1.52
C PHE A 36 14.32 10.21 -0.97
N PHE A 37 13.55 9.60 -0.06
CA PHE A 37 13.92 8.34 0.59
C PHE A 37 13.48 7.10 -0.18
N ALA A 38 12.35 7.18 -0.89
CA ALA A 38 11.77 6.05 -1.59
C ALA A 38 10.78 6.51 -2.68
N PRO A 39 10.64 5.74 -3.77
CA PRO A 39 9.65 6.01 -4.82
C PRO A 39 8.21 5.85 -4.33
N LYS A 40 7.33 6.80 -4.69
CA LYS A 40 5.88 6.81 -4.34
C LYS A 40 5.13 5.54 -4.71
N GLU A 41 5.53 4.83 -5.77
CA GLU A 41 4.88 3.61 -6.24
C GLU A 41 4.87 2.50 -5.18
N ARG A 42 5.80 2.56 -4.20
CA ARG A 42 5.79 1.64 -3.05
C ARG A 42 4.51 1.73 -2.21
N MET A 43 3.82 2.88 -2.18
CA MET A 43 2.56 3.03 -1.43
C MET A 43 1.45 2.12 -1.96
N LEU A 44 1.51 1.77 -3.25
CA LEU A 44 0.53 0.90 -3.89
C LEU A 44 0.91 -0.58 -3.77
N ASN A 45 2.07 -0.93 -3.21
CA ASN A 45 2.48 -2.31 -3.07
C ASN A 45 1.55 -3.05 -2.09
N PRO A 46 0.84 -4.12 -2.51
CA PRO A 46 -0.07 -4.85 -1.63
C PRO A 46 0.64 -5.74 -0.60
N GLU A 47 1.95 -5.97 -0.76
CA GLU A 47 2.72 -6.78 0.18
C GLU A 47 3.10 -5.98 1.44
N PRO A 48 3.20 -6.64 2.61
CA PRO A 48 3.59 -5.97 3.85
C PRO A 48 4.92 -5.21 3.74
N ALA A 49 5.03 -4.09 4.45
CA ALA A 49 6.27 -3.34 4.52
C ALA A 49 7.39 -4.18 5.16
N VAL A 50 8.55 -4.23 4.50
CA VAL A 50 9.73 -4.95 4.97
C VAL A 50 10.80 -3.96 5.41
N PHE A 51 11.28 -4.09 6.65
CA PHE A 51 12.44 -3.37 7.15
C PHE A 51 13.72 -4.03 6.66
N ILE A 52 14.64 -3.24 6.09
CA ILE A 52 15.92 -3.71 5.56
C ILE A 52 17.03 -2.99 6.33
N PRO A 53 17.71 -3.65 7.28
CA PRO A 53 18.81 -3.04 8.02
C PRO A 53 19.93 -2.58 7.07
N GLY A 54 20.40 -1.33 7.26
CA GLY A 54 21.51 -0.78 6.47
C GLY A 54 21.14 -0.30 5.06
N LYS A 55 19.84 -0.18 4.77
CA LYS A 55 19.31 0.45 3.56
C LYS A 55 18.52 1.70 3.92
#